data_AF-A0A447R377-F1
#
_entry.id   AF-A0A447R377-F1
#
_cell.length_a   1.000
_cell.length_b   1.000
_cell.length_c   1.000
_cell.angle_alpha   90.00
_cell.angle_beta   90.00
_cell.angle_gamma   90.00
#
_symmetry.space_group_name_H-M   'P 1'
#
loop_
_entity.id
_entity.type
_entity.pdbx_description
1 polymer ?
#
loop_
_entity_poly.entity_id
_entity_poly.type
_entity_poly.pdbx_seq_one_letter_code
_entity_poly.pdbx_strand_id
1 'polypeptide(L)'
;MANRYMPHQGETSTSYSLYGTAGFNLGAWRLRSDYQYNRYDSGNGSVQSDFYLPQTYLFRALPSLRSKLTLGQTYLSSAIFDSFRFAGLTLASDERMLPSSLQGYAPQISGIANSNAQVTVSQNGRMLYQTRVSPGPFVLPDLSQNISGNLDVTVRESDGSVRPGRSTRPACLLWPVRAGSLQGGRRTSAVRRDA
;
A
#
# COMPACT_ATOMS: atom_id res chain seq x y z
N MET A 1 -3.05 -3.84 13.07
CA MET A 1 -4.41 -4.41 13.04
C MET A 1 -4.29 -5.91 12.89
N ALA A 2 -5.16 -6.68 13.57
CA ALA A 2 -5.17 -8.13 13.53
C ALA A 2 -6.51 -8.63 12.99
N ASN A 3 -6.49 -9.62 12.11
CA ASN A 3 -7.70 -10.24 11.58
C ASN A 3 -7.59 -11.77 11.65
N ARG A 4 -8.72 -12.41 11.95
CA ARG A 4 -8.86 -13.87 12.01
C ARG A 4 -9.92 -14.32 11.03
N TYR A 5 -9.61 -15.34 10.23
CA TYR A 5 -10.56 -15.96 9.30
C TYR A 5 -10.67 -17.46 9.58
N MET A 6 -11.91 -17.93 9.67
CA MET A 6 -12.29 -19.33 9.88
C MET A 6 -13.34 -19.70 8.82
N PRO A 7 -13.04 -20.62 7.87
CA PRO A 7 -14.01 -21.09 6.89
C PRO A 7 -15.08 -21.95 7.58
N HIS A 8 -16.31 -21.91 7.06
CA HIS A 8 -17.48 -22.56 7.66
C HIS A 8 -17.78 -23.97 7.08
N GLN A 9 -17.08 -24.44 6.04
CA GLN A 9 -17.20 -25.80 5.48
C GLN A 9 -15.86 -26.29 4.89
N GLY A 10 -15.49 -27.56 5.15
CA GLY A 10 -14.21 -28.17 4.75
C GLY A 10 -13.14 -28.13 5.85
N GLU A 11 -12.05 -28.91 5.71
CA GLU A 11 -10.95 -29.06 6.69
C GLU A 11 -10.64 -27.76 7.44
N THR A 12 -10.44 -27.85 8.76
CA THR A 12 -10.36 -26.75 9.72
C THR A 12 -9.15 -25.83 9.50
N SER A 13 -9.10 -25.10 8.38
CA SER A 13 -7.98 -24.23 8.07
C SER A 13 -8.18 -22.86 8.71
N THR A 14 -7.36 -22.48 9.67
CA THR A 14 -7.47 -21.16 10.32
C THR A 14 -6.37 -20.23 9.83
N SER A 15 -6.73 -18.99 9.47
CA SER A 15 -5.74 -17.99 9.05
C SER A 15 -5.79 -16.78 9.97
N TYR A 16 -4.60 -16.37 10.41
CA TYR A 16 -4.38 -15.20 11.25
C TYR A 16 -3.44 -14.25 10.52
N SER A 17 -3.86 -13.01 10.29
CA SER A 17 -3.02 -11.98 9.69
C SER A 17 -2.91 -10.77 10.61
N LEU A 18 -1.68 -10.34 10.83
CA LEU A 18 -1.31 -9.17 11.61
C LEU A 18 -0.46 -8.28 10.71
N TYR A 19 -0.90 -7.04 10.51
CA TYR A 19 -0.12 -6.05 9.78
C TYR A 19 -0.13 -4.72 10.52
N GLY A 20 0.94 -3.97 10.39
CA GLY A 20 1.04 -2.65 10.99
C GLY A 20 2.28 -1.90 10.56
N THR A 21 2.34 -0.65 10.99
CA THR A 21 3.47 0.24 10.76
C THR A 21 4.02 0.66 12.11
N ALA A 22 5.27 0.30 12.38
CA ALA A 22 6.05 0.86 13.47
C ALA A 22 6.72 2.16 13.00
N GLY A 23 6.84 3.14 13.89
CA GLY A 23 7.47 4.41 13.55
C GLY A 23 8.15 5.06 14.75
N PHE A 24 9.30 5.68 14.48
CA PHE A 24 10.06 6.45 15.45
C PHE A 24 10.38 7.82 14.85
N ASN A 25 10.25 8.88 15.65
CA ASN A 25 10.49 10.24 15.20
C ASN A 25 11.58 10.86 16.07
N LEU A 26 12.64 11.37 15.46
CA LEU A 26 13.75 12.04 16.15
C LEU A 26 14.08 13.35 15.42
N GLY A 27 13.61 14.47 15.96
CA GLY A 27 13.73 15.77 15.31
C GLY A 27 13.09 15.77 13.92
N ALA A 28 13.85 16.10 12.88
CA ALA A 28 13.38 16.09 11.49
C ALA A 28 13.35 14.70 10.85
N TRP A 29 13.96 13.70 11.49
CA TRP A 29 14.08 12.34 10.98
C TRP A 29 12.90 11.49 11.42
N ARG A 30 12.39 10.70 10.48
CA ARG A 30 11.25 9.79 10.69
C ARG A 30 11.64 8.42 10.19
N LEU A 31 11.75 7.47 11.10
CA LEU A 31 11.93 6.06 10.79
C LEU A 31 10.55 5.41 10.69
N ARG A 32 10.32 4.64 9.64
CA ARG A 32 9.10 3.84 9.45
C ARG A 32 9.49 2.42 9.06
N SER A 33 8.81 1.46 9.66
CA SER A 33 8.94 0.05 9.31
C SER A 33 7.56 -0.58 9.26
N ASP A 34 7.21 -1.17 8.13
CA ASP A 34 6.02 -2.00 8.04
C ASP A 34 6.36 -3.43 8.43
N TYR A 35 5.46 -4.06 9.17
CA TYR A 35 5.56 -5.45 9.55
C TYR A 35 4.28 -6.17 9.15
N GLN A 36 4.45 -7.38 8.63
CA GLN A 36 3.35 -8.25 8.30
C GLN A 36 3.67 -9.67 8.78
N TYR A 37 2.72 -10.26 9.48
CA TYR A 37 2.77 -11.61 10.02
C TYR A 37 1.52 -12.34 9.60
N ASN A 38 1.68 -13.43 8.86
CA ASN A 38 0.58 -14.30 8.46
C ASN A 38 0.86 -15.69 9.03
N ARG A 39 -0.15 -16.29 9.66
CA ARG A 39 -0.12 -17.67 10.12
C ARG A 39 -1.28 -18.41 9.50
N TYR A 40 -0.97 -19.51 8.82
CA TYR A 40 -1.93 -20.43 8.21
C TYR A 40 -1.80 -21.79 8.88
N ASP A 41 -2.88 -22.25 9.47
CA ASP A 41 -3.01 -23.57 10.06
C ASP A 41 -3.86 -24.40 9.11
N SER A 42 -3.29 -25.42 8.50
CA SER A 42 -4.03 -26.43 7.74
C SER A 42 -4.38 -27.56 8.71
N GLY A 43 -5.68 -27.90 8.81
CA GLY A 43 -6.22 -28.87 9.76
C GLY A 43 -5.61 -30.28 9.74
N ASN A 44 -4.63 -30.55 8.85
CA ASN A 44 -3.76 -31.73 8.82
C ASN A 44 -2.49 -31.60 9.67
N GLY A 45 -2.38 -30.57 10.54
CA GLY A 45 -1.24 -30.37 11.44
C GLY A 45 -0.05 -29.61 10.84
N SER A 46 -0.21 -29.06 9.63
CA SER A 46 0.81 -28.19 9.03
C SER A 46 0.54 -26.73 9.38
N VAL A 47 1.43 -26.16 10.20
CA VAL A 47 1.38 -24.75 10.61
C VAL A 47 2.44 -23.99 9.84
N GLN A 48 2.02 -23.13 8.91
CA GLN A 48 2.89 -22.21 8.19
C GLN A 48 2.80 -20.83 8.87
N SER A 49 3.92 -20.26 9.27
CA SER A 49 3.96 -18.88 9.79
C SER A 49 5.02 -18.08 9.07
N ASP A 50 4.60 -17.02 8.39
CA ASP A 50 5.46 -16.12 7.64
C ASP A 50 5.50 -14.76 8.32
N PHE A 51 6.70 -14.33 8.71
CA PHE A 51 6.96 -12.98 9.19
C PHE A 51 7.84 -12.25 8.19
N TYR A 52 7.40 -11.07 7.74
CA TYR A 52 8.18 -10.26 6.83
C TYR A 52 8.04 -8.77 7.11
N LEU A 53 9.12 -8.04 6.79
CA LEU A 53 9.22 -6.59 6.87
C LEU A 53 9.27 -6.04 5.44
N PRO A 54 8.13 -5.65 4.84
CA PRO A 54 8.07 -5.25 3.44
C PRO A 54 8.91 -4.01 3.13
N GLN A 55 8.99 -3.08 4.08
CA GLN A 55 9.75 -1.85 3.93
C GLN A 55 10.21 -1.33 5.29
N THR A 56 11.44 -0.83 5.30
CA THR A 56 12.04 -0.17 6.46
C THR A 56 12.88 0.96 5.91
N TYR A 57 12.48 2.19 6.21
CA TYR A 57 13.13 3.37 5.67
C TYR A 57 13.13 4.51 6.68
N LEU A 58 14.21 5.27 6.62
CA LEU A 58 14.40 6.52 7.31
C LEU A 58 14.19 7.65 6.30
N PHE A 59 13.38 8.64 6.64
CA PHE A 59 13.21 9.80 5.77
C PHE A 59 13.26 11.11 6.53
N ARG A 60 13.67 12.16 5.81
CA ARG A 60 13.69 13.54 6.27
C ARG A 60 13.12 14.45 5.17
N ALA A 61 12.22 15.33 5.58
CA ALA A 61 11.74 16.41 4.73
C ALA A 61 12.80 17.51 4.62
N LEU A 62 13.04 18.00 3.41
CA LEU A 62 13.91 19.14 3.09
C LEU A 62 13.06 20.24 2.45
N PRO A 63 12.43 21.13 3.25
CA PRO A 63 11.52 22.16 2.75
C PRO A 63 12.18 23.13 1.77
N SER A 64 13.47 23.43 1.94
CA SER A 64 14.24 24.32 1.06
C SER A 64 14.29 23.83 -0.39
N LEU A 65 14.24 22.51 -0.60
CA LEU A 65 14.27 21.86 -1.91
C LEU A 65 12.90 21.29 -2.31
N ARG A 66 11.85 21.50 -1.48
CA ARG A 66 10.53 20.86 -1.63
C ARG A 66 10.63 19.35 -1.87
N SER A 67 11.58 18.72 -1.20
CA SER A 67 12.00 17.34 -1.46
C SER A 67 12.06 16.51 -0.19
N LYS A 68 11.91 15.20 -0.35
CA LYS A 68 12.05 14.20 0.69
C LYS A 68 13.28 13.34 0.41
N LEU A 69 14.20 13.32 1.37
CA LEU A 69 15.33 12.40 1.40
C LEU A 69 14.88 11.11 2.09
N THR A 70 14.99 9.98 1.41
CA THR A 70 14.65 8.65 1.95
C THR A 70 15.87 7.75 1.84
N LEU A 71 16.14 7.00 2.90
CA LEU A 71 17.24 6.07 3.07
C LEU A 71 16.70 4.72 3.55
N GLY A 72 17.07 3.62 2.89
CA GLY A 72 16.69 2.27 3.29
C GLY A 72 15.93 1.51 2.21
N GLN A 73 15.09 0.57 2.63
CA GLN A 73 14.32 -0.29 1.75
C GLN A 73 12.92 0.27 1.54
N THR A 74 12.59 0.64 0.30
CA THR A 74 11.28 1.18 -0.07
C THR A 74 10.92 0.77 -1.50
N TYR A 75 9.66 1.01 -1.87
CA TYR A 75 9.18 0.87 -3.24
C TYR A 75 9.40 2.17 -4.00
N LEU A 76 9.79 2.06 -5.28
CA LEU A 76 9.77 3.17 -6.21
C LEU A 76 8.43 3.18 -6.93
N SER A 77 7.61 4.20 -6.73
CA SER A 77 6.45 4.46 -7.61
C SER A 77 6.87 5.48 -8.66
N SER A 78 6.72 5.13 -9.94
CA SER A 78 6.96 6.02 -11.08
C SER A 78 5.76 5.96 -12.02
N ALA A 79 5.47 7.06 -12.71
CA ALA A 79 4.39 7.09 -13.71
C ALA A 79 4.73 6.28 -14.97
N ILE A 80 6.03 6.05 -15.23
CA ILE A 80 6.54 5.44 -16.47
C ILE A 80 6.98 3.99 -16.26
N PHE A 81 7.39 3.63 -15.03
CA PHE A 81 7.92 2.30 -14.72
C PHE A 81 7.06 1.61 -13.68
N ASP A 82 6.96 0.29 -13.81
CA ASP A 82 6.37 -0.55 -12.78
C ASP A 82 7.10 -0.37 -11.45
N SER A 83 6.34 -0.51 -10.37
CA SER A 83 6.89 -0.30 -9.04
C SER A 83 7.78 -1.46 -8.63
N PHE A 84 9.03 -1.17 -8.32
CA PHE A 84 9.97 -2.17 -7.82
C PHE A 84 10.50 -1.80 -6.43
N ARG A 85 10.85 -2.82 -5.64
CA ARG A 85 11.52 -2.66 -4.35
C ARG A 85 12.99 -2.37 -4.59
N PHE A 86 13.55 -1.42 -3.87
CA PHE A 86 14.98 -1.12 -3.91
C PHE A 86 15.48 -0.77 -2.51
N ALA A 87 16.79 -0.94 -2.31
CA ALA A 87 17.49 -0.53 -1.10
C ALA A 87 18.50 0.56 -1.45
N GLY A 88 18.39 1.74 -0.85
CA GLY A 88 19.32 2.82 -1.15
C GLY A 88 18.87 4.19 -0.68
N LEU A 89 19.37 5.21 -1.38
CA LEU A 89 19.11 6.61 -1.10
C LEU A 89 18.31 7.23 -2.24
N THR A 90 17.20 7.88 -1.91
CA THR A 90 16.43 8.65 -2.89
C THR A 90 16.17 10.05 -2.42
N LEU A 91 16.37 11.01 -3.32
CA LEU A 91 15.88 12.36 -3.18
C LEU A 91 14.77 12.57 -4.21
N ALA A 92 13.56 12.87 -3.73
CA ALA A 92 12.39 13.05 -4.58
C ALA A 92 11.58 14.25 -4.14
N SER A 93 11.11 15.07 -5.09
CA SER A 93 10.15 16.15 -4.81
C SER A 93 8.86 15.57 -4.22
N ASP A 94 8.30 16.22 -3.20
CA ASP A 94 7.07 15.77 -2.52
C ASP A 94 5.97 16.83 -2.70
N GLU A 95 4.95 16.50 -3.49
CA GLU A 95 3.83 17.40 -3.81
C GLU A 95 2.98 17.76 -2.59
N ARG A 96 3.04 16.98 -1.51
CA ARG A 96 2.35 17.30 -0.25
C ARG A 96 2.95 18.51 0.46
N MET A 97 4.16 18.94 0.05
CA MET A 97 4.74 20.20 0.50
C MET A 97 4.17 21.41 -0.26
N LEU A 98 3.37 21.18 -1.31
CA LEU A 98 2.61 22.25 -1.97
C LEU A 98 1.40 22.63 -1.11
N PRO A 99 0.93 23.89 -1.20
CA PRO A 99 -0.35 24.30 -0.64
C PRO A 99 -1.49 23.36 -1.05
N SER A 100 -2.49 23.19 -0.19
CA SER A 100 -3.62 22.25 -0.40
C SER A 100 -4.37 22.46 -1.72
N SER A 101 -4.37 23.68 -2.27
CA SER A 101 -4.94 24.00 -3.59
C SER A 101 -4.17 23.40 -4.78
N LEU A 102 -2.97 22.88 -4.55
CA LEU A 102 -2.07 22.28 -5.54
C LEU A 102 -1.75 20.80 -5.22
N GLN A 103 -2.33 20.23 -4.17
CA GLN A 103 -2.18 18.82 -3.83
C GLN A 103 -3.14 17.98 -4.70
N GLY A 104 -2.66 16.83 -5.19
CA GLY A 104 -3.45 15.92 -6.03
C GLY A 104 -4.67 15.32 -5.30
N TYR A 105 -5.66 14.90 -6.08
CA TYR A 105 -6.91 14.30 -5.60
C TYR A 105 -6.69 12.89 -5.02
N ALA A 106 -7.40 12.54 -3.94
CA ALA A 106 -7.43 11.18 -3.37
C ALA A 106 -8.48 10.33 -4.11
N PRO A 107 -8.12 9.20 -4.75
CA PRO A 107 -9.10 8.38 -5.44
C PRO A 107 -10.04 7.68 -4.45
N GLN A 108 -11.35 7.81 -4.68
CA GLN A 108 -12.34 6.99 -3.99
C GLN A 108 -12.56 5.68 -4.76
N ILE A 109 -12.47 4.55 -4.05
CA ILE A 109 -12.76 3.23 -4.60
C ILE A 109 -14.20 2.88 -4.24
N SER A 110 -15.04 2.71 -5.27
CA SER A 110 -16.42 2.23 -5.12
C SER A 110 -16.60 0.86 -5.78
N GLY A 111 -17.54 0.08 -5.26
CA GLY A 111 -17.87 -1.24 -5.75
C GLY A 111 -19.22 -1.73 -5.24
N ILE A 112 -19.63 -2.91 -5.69
CA ILE A 112 -20.86 -3.57 -5.23
C ILE A 112 -20.46 -4.93 -4.66
N ALA A 113 -20.89 -5.23 -3.43
CA ALA A 113 -20.77 -6.54 -2.82
C ALA A 113 -22.14 -7.24 -2.84
N ASN A 114 -22.21 -8.49 -3.31
CA ASN A 114 -23.48 -9.22 -3.34
C ASN A 114 -23.84 -9.81 -1.96
N SER A 115 -22.85 -10.00 -1.10
CA SER A 115 -22.96 -10.57 0.24
C SER A 115 -22.06 -9.84 1.23
N ASN A 116 -22.00 -10.30 2.49
CA ASN A 116 -21.04 -9.79 3.46
C ASN A 116 -19.63 -10.11 2.95
N ALA A 117 -18.87 -9.08 2.60
CA ALA A 117 -17.60 -9.25 1.91
C ALA A 117 -16.45 -8.62 2.67
N GLN A 118 -15.28 -9.24 2.54
CA GLN A 118 -14.01 -8.66 2.95
C GLN A 118 -13.34 -8.02 1.73
N VAL A 119 -13.15 -6.71 1.78
CA VAL A 119 -12.48 -5.94 0.75
C VAL A 119 -11.04 -5.70 1.17
N THR A 120 -10.12 -6.16 0.34
CA THR A 120 -8.67 -6.00 0.54
C THR A 120 -8.12 -5.16 -0.59
N VAL A 121 -7.50 -4.02 -0.26
CA VAL A 121 -6.78 -3.18 -1.19
C VAL A 121 -5.30 -3.45 -1.00
N SER A 122 -4.63 -3.82 -2.09
CA SER A 122 -3.21 -4.10 -2.13
C SER A 122 -2.54 -3.36 -3.28
N GLN A 123 -1.24 -3.16 -3.15
CA GLN A 123 -0.41 -2.55 -4.18
C GLN A 123 0.94 -3.24 -4.19
N ASN A 124 1.35 -3.76 -5.36
CA ASN A 124 2.61 -4.48 -5.51
C ASN A 124 2.80 -5.60 -4.46
N GLY A 125 1.73 -6.35 -4.18
CA GLY A 125 1.72 -7.43 -3.17
C GLY A 125 1.69 -6.97 -1.70
N ARG A 126 1.73 -5.65 -1.42
CA ARG A 126 1.57 -5.11 -0.07
C ARG A 126 0.11 -4.81 0.21
N MET A 127 -0.43 -5.35 1.29
CA MET A 127 -1.76 -4.98 1.79
C MET A 127 -1.74 -3.54 2.32
N LEU A 128 -2.56 -2.67 1.73
CA LEU A 128 -2.67 -1.26 2.12
C LEU A 128 -3.86 -1.02 3.03
N TYR A 129 -4.98 -1.68 2.76
CA TYR A 129 -6.21 -1.50 3.49
C TYR A 129 -7.05 -2.77 3.45
N GLN A 130 -7.74 -3.07 4.54
CA GLN A 130 -8.63 -4.23 4.61
C GLN A 130 -9.82 -3.89 5.50
N THR A 131 -11.03 -4.05 4.99
CA THR A 131 -12.27 -3.80 5.74
C THR A 131 -13.36 -4.80 5.38
N ARG A 132 -14.37 -4.93 6.24
CA ARG A 132 -15.58 -5.72 5.97
C ARG A 132 -16.70 -4.77 5.59
N VAL A 133 -17.45 -5.13 4.54
CA VAL A 133 -18.58 -4.36 4.03
C VAL A 133 -19.83 -5.22 4.03
N SER A 134 -20.97 -4.56 4.29
CA SER A 134 -22.29 -5.17 4.19
C SER A 134 -22.67 -5.41 2.70
N PRO A 135 -23.66 -6.27 2.41
CA PRO A 135 -24.18 -6.44 1.07
C PRO A 135 -24.72 -5.11 0.52
N GLY A 136 -24.36 -4.80 -0.73
CA GLY A 136 -24.79 -3.58 -1.41
C GLY A 136 -23.62 -2.74 -1.97
N PRO A 137 -23.93 -1.54 -2.49
CA PRO A 137 -22.92 -0.59 -2.93
C PRO A 137 -22.11 -0.10 -1.73
N PHE A 138 -20.78 -0.09 -1.87
CA PHE A 138 -19.88 0.43 -0.86
C PHE A 138 -18.88 1.42 -1.47
N VAL A 139 -18.46 2.37 -0.65
CA VAL A 139 -17.38 3.30 -0.95
C VAL A 139 -16.34 3.16 0.15
N LEU A 140 -15.10 2.89 -0.24
CA LEU A 140 -14.00 2.87 0.71
C LEU A 140 -13.57 4.31 1.00
N PRO A 141 -13.60 4.76 2.27
CA PRO A 141 -13.19 6.11 2.62
C PRO A 141 -11.69 6.31 2.35
N ASP A 142 -11.36 7.54 1.96
CA ASP A 142 -10.07 8.03 1.46
C ASP A 142 -8.85 7.18 1.85
N LEU A 143 -8.38 6.41 0.86
CA LEU A 143 -7.05 5.84 0.90
C LEU A 143 -6.03 7.00 0.95
N SER A 144 -4.93 6.81 1.68
CA SER A 144 -3.91 7.85 1.85
C SER A 144 -3.49 8.45 0.51
N GLN A 145 -3.49 9.80 0.40
CA GLN A 145 -3.05 10.56 -0.79
C GLN A 145 -1.61 10.24 -1.26
N ASN A 146 -0.84 9.49 -0.47
CA ASN A 146 0.49 9.01 -0.81
C ASN A 146 0.47 7.75 -1.71
N ILE A 147 -0.70 7.23 -2.05
CA ILE A 147 -0.84 6.04 -2.89
C ILE A 147 -0.93 6.48 -4.35
N SER A 148 0.11 6.14 -5.11
CA SER A 148 0.21 6.41 -6.55
C SER A 148 0.45 5.10 -7.29
N GLY A 149 -0.08 4.98 -8.51
CA GLY A 149 0.03 3.75 -9.32
C GLY A 149 -1.24 2.89 -9.32
N ASN A 150 -1.14 1.68 -9.85
CA ASN A 150 -2.26 0.73 -9.90
C ASN A 150 -2.54 0.16 -8.50
N LEU A 151 -3.82 -0.08 -8.21
CA LEU A 151 -4.30 -0.69 -6.97
C LEU A 151 -5.04 -1.97 -7.30
N ASP A 152 -4.67 -3.04 -6.61
CA ASP A 152 -5.30 -4.34 -6.73
C ASP A 152 -6.32 -4.50 -5.61
N VAL A 153 -7.59 -4.44 -5.99
CA VAL A 153 -8.72 -4.59 -5.06
C VAL A 153 -9.20 -6.02 -5.16
N THR A 154 -9.28 -6.73 -4.05
CA THR A 154 -9.84 -8.09 -3.99
C THR A 154 -11.05 -8.09 -3.08
N VAL A 155 -12.18 -8.59 -3.58
CA VAL A 155 -13.42 -8.73 -2.82
C VAL A 155 -13.66 -10.21 -2.56
N ARG A 156 -13.59 -10.61 -1.29
CA ARG A 156 -13.85 -11.98 -0.86
C ARG A 156 -15.22 -12.05 -0.19
N GLU A 157 -16.15 -12.72 -0.84
CA GLU A 157 -17.53 -12.87 -0.38
C GLU A 157 -17.66 -13.99 0.68
N SER A 158 -18.76 -13.98 1.44
CA SER A 158 -18.99 -14.93 2.55
C SER A 158 -19.19 -16.38 2.09
N ASP A 159 -19.58 -16.57 0.83
CA ASP A 159 -19.69 -17.87 0.15
C ASP A 159 -18.32 -18.47 -0.23
N GLY A 160 -17.22 -17.76 0.04
CA GLY A 160 -15.87 -18.16 -0.33
C GLY A 160 -15.45 -17.73 -1.73
N SER A 161 -16.36 -17.16 -2.52
CA SER A 161 -16.07 -16.65 -3.85
C SER A 161 -15.12 -15.46 -3.75
N VAL A 162 -13.94 -15.59 -4.36
CA VAL A 162 -12.99 -14.48 -4.51
C VAL A 162 -13.19 -13.87 -5.87
N ARG A 163 -13.66 -12.62 -5.90
CA ARG A 163 -13.70 -11.84 -7.13
C ARG A 163 -12.48 -10.93 -7.16
N PRO A 164 -11.54 -11.13 -8.11
CA PRO A 164 -10.52 -10.11 -8.36
C PRO A 164 -11.25 -8.85 -8.82
N GLY A 165 -11.16 -7.81 -8.00
CA GLY A 165 -11.69 -6.49 -8.33
C GLY A 165 -10.81 -5.85 -9.41
N ARG A 166 -11.45 -5.04 -10.25
CA ARG A 166 -10.80 -4.35 -11.36
C ARG A 166 -9.67 -3.47 -10.81
N SER A 167 -8.49 -3.52 -11.45
CA SER A 167 -7.37 -2.63 -11.14
C SER A 167 -7.84 -1.19 -11.41
N THR A 168 -8.17 -0.45 -10.35
CA THR A 168 -8.65 0.91 -10.49
C THR A 168 -7.44 1.82 -10.45
N ARG A 169 -7.06 2.33 -11.63
CA ARG A 169 -6.16 3.48 -11.69
C ARG A 169 -6.88 4.66 -11.04
N PRO A 170 -6.25 5.41 -10.12
CA PRO A 170 -6.72 6.74 -9.81
C PRO A 170 -6.96 7.45 -11.14
N ALA A 171 -8.15 8.00 -11.36
CA ALA A 171 -8.37 8.85 -12.50
C ALA A 171 -7.42 10.05 -12.36
N CYS A 172 -6.29 10.02 -13.07
CA CYS A 172 -5.51 11.22 -13.29
C CYS A 172 -6.41 12.14 -14.11
N LEU A 173 -7.10 13.07 -13.46
CA LEU A 173 -7.45 14.32 -14.11
C LEU A 173 -6.13 14.91 -14.57
N LEU A 174 -5.90 14.90 -15.89
CA LEU A 174 -4.76 15.58 -16.51
C LEU A 174 -4.86 17.06 -16.14
N TRP A 175 -4.20 17.45 -15.07
CA TRP A 175 -3.80 18.84 -14.92
C TRP A 175 -2.61 19.05 -15.85
N PRO A 176 -2.62 20.05 -16.76
CA PRO A 176 -1.45 20.33 -17.58
C PRO A 176 -0.28 20.68 -16.67
N VAL A 177 0.81 19.92 -16.76
CA VAL A 177 2.07 20.23 -16.06
C VAL A 177 2.38 21.71 -16.30
N ARG A 178 2.35 22.52 -15.24
CA ARG A 178 2.50 23.97 -15.37
C ARG A 178 3.94 24.26 -15.79
N ALA A 179 4.12 24.97 -16.89
CA ALA A 179 5.44 25.39 -17.37
C ALA A 179 6.23 26.05 -16.21
N GLY A 180 7.35 25.43 -15.81
CA GLY A 180 8.25 25.91 -14.75
C GLY A 180 8.44 24.97 -13.54
N SER A 181 7.62 23.93 -13.36
CA SER A 181 7.89 22.93 -12.31
C SER A 181 8.88 21.86 -12.79
N LEU A 182 10.14 21.96 -12.38
CA LEU A 182 11.10 20.87 -12.53
C LEU A 182 10.77 19.75 -11.54
N GLN A 183 10.01 18.75 -11.99
CA GLN A 183 9.83 17.50 -11.27
C GLN A 183 11.03 16.59 -11.55
N GLY A 184 12.18 16.92 -10.94
CA GLY A 184 13.43 16.20 -11.10
C GLY A 184 13.85 15.51 -9.81
N GLY A 185 14.08 14.19 -9.86
CA GLY A 185 14.66 13.43 -8.76
C GLY A 185 15.96 12.78 -9.18
N ARG A 186 17.10 13.19 -8.60
CA ARG A 186 18.36 12.43 -8.70
C ARG A 186 18.34 11.30 -7.68
N ARG A 187 18.60 10.07 -8.12
CA ARG A 187 18.57 8.87 -7.26
C ARG A 187 19.80 8.02 -7.52
N THR A 188 20.35 7.45 -6.45
CA THR A 188 21.51 6.54 -6.49
C THR A 188 21.14 5.31 -5.66
N SER A 189 21.07 4.12 -6.27
CA SER A 189 20.62 2.89 -5.59
C SER A 189 21.45 1.68 -5.97
N ALA A 190 21.65 0.75 -5.03
CA ALA A 190 22.13 -0.60 -5.30
C ALA A 190 20.91 -1.53 -5.38
N VAL A 191 20.70 -2.14 -6.56
CA VAL A 191 19.57 -3.07 -6.79
C VAL A 191 19.99 -4.45 -6.33
N ARG A 192 19.30 -4.99 -5.32
CA ARG A 192 19.36 -6.43 -5.00
C ARG A 192 18.18 -7.09 -5.71
N ARG A 193 18.46 -7.84 -6.78
CA ARG A 193 17.51 -8.80 -7.33
C ARG A 193 17.63 -10.05 -6.46
N ASP A 194 16.66 -10.30 -5.61
CA ASP A 194 16.48 -11.64 -5.07
C ASP A 194 15.81 -12.46 -6.20
N ALA A 195 16.51 -13.52 -6.62
CA ALA A 195 16.12 -14.45 -7.68
C ALA A 195 15.15 -15.51 -7.16
#